data_AF-A0AA46ZPA1-F1
#
_entry.id   AF-A0AA46ZPA1-F1
#
_cell.length_a   1.000
_cell.length_b   1.000
_cell.length_c   1.000
_cell.angle_alpha   90.00
_cell.angle_beta   90.00
_cell.angle_gamma   90.00
#
_symmetry.space_group_name_H-M   'P 1'
#
loop_
_entity.id
_entity.type
_entity.pdbx_description
1 polymer ?
#
loop_
_entity_poly.entity_id
_entity_poly.type
_entity_poly.pdbx_seq_one_letter_code
_entity_poly.pdbx_strand_id
1 'polypeptide(L)'
;MTESRQGLQVALRTGLALLACLLLDVSRQVAADEVDDTALTFVQERKLGDGLAWLGYQVASRTTTFASIVETVGKTEAQELVQRELQRLQPDYQAEWDRHLANAYAHSFSADELRSLSQGDGSSSVVNKFRARNTQVSAEMKASSSALLERYVSRALGNAQNILKQ
;
A
#
# COMPACT_ATOMS: atom_id res chain seq x y z
N MET A 1 -51.76 -15.79 -33.96
CA MET A 1 -50.94 -14.57 -33.86
C MET A 1 -50.40 -14.33 -32.43
N THR A 2 -50.00 -15.38 -31.70
CA THR A 2 -49.61 -15.28 -30.28
C THR A 2 -48.13 -15.54 -30.01
N GLU A 3 -47.43 -16.28 -30.88
CA GLU A 3 -46.01 -16.64 -30.66
C GLU A 3 -45.03 -15.46 -30.84
N SER A 4 -45.33 -14.52 -31.75
CA SER A 4 -44.44 -13.37 -32.01
C SER A 4 -44.32 -12.41 -30.82
N ARG A 5 -45.29 -12.39 -29.90
CA ARG A 5 -45.27 -11.53 -28.70
C ARG A 5 -44.43 -12.12 -27.57
N GLN A 6 -44.36 -13.45 -27.45
CA GLN A 6 -43.57 -14.11 -26.41
C GLN A 6 -42.07 -14.02 -26.66
N GLY A 7 -41.61 -14.24 -27.90
CA GLY A 7 -40.20 -14.10 -28.26
C GLY A 7 -39.68 -12.67 -28.05
N LEU A 8 -40.49 -11.67 -28.39
CA LEU A 8 -40.16 -10.25 -28.20
C LEU A 8 -40.09 -9.89 -26.70
N GLN A 9 -41.01 -10.39 -25.88
CA GLN A 9 -40.99 -10.13 -24.43
C GLN A 9 -39.82 -10.81 -23.71
N VAL A 10 -39.44 -12.02 -24.12
CA VAL A 10 -38.27 -12.71 -23.58
C VAL A 10 -36.99 -11.98 -23.97
N ALA A 11 -36.83 -11.62 -25.25
CA ALA A 11 -35.68 -10.86 -25.74
C ALA A 11 -35.53 -9.49 -25.07
N LEU A 12 -36.66 -8.76 -24.87
CA LEU A 12 -36.67 -7.47 -24.19
C LEU A 12 -36.29 -7.60 -22.71
N ARG A 13 -36.76 -8.66 -22.02
CA ARG A 13 -36.43 -8.93 -20.61
C ARG A 13 -34.96 -9.35 -20.43
N THR A 14 -34.41 -10.18 -21.32
CA THR A 14 -32.99 -10.53 -21.29
C THR A 14 -32.09 -9.35 -21.62
N GLY A 15 -32.49 -8.49 -22.57
CA GLY A 15 -31.76 -7.26 -22.88
C GLY A 15 -31.73 -6.29 -21.69
N LEU A 16 -32.86 -6.12 -20.99
CA LEU A 16 -32.96 -5.25 -19.82
C LEU A 16 -32.16 -5.78 -18.61
N ALA A 17 -32.12 -7.11 -18.42
CA ALA A 17 -31.31 -7.75 -17.39
C ALA A 17 -29.80 -7.62 -17.67
N LEU A 18 -29.36 -7.81 -18.92
CA LEU A 18 -27.96 -7.63 -19.31
C LEU A 18 -27.50 -6.17 -19.19
N LEU A 19 -28.36 -5.21 -19.54
CA LEU A 19 -28.07 -3.78 -19.36
C LEU A 19 -27.94 -3.42 -17.87
N ALA A 20 -28.81 -3.98 -17.01
CA ALA A 20 -28.75 -3.76 -15.56
C ALA A 20 -27.48 -4.38 -14.93
N CYS A 21 -27.04 -5.56 -15.38
CA CYS A 21 -25.78 -6.16 -14.94
C CYS A 21 -24.56 -5.31 -15.33
N LEU A 22 -24.51 -4.80 -16.56
CA LEU A 22 -23.41 -3.94 -17.02
C LEU A 22 -23.34 -2.61 -16.25
N LEU A 23 -24.49 -2.03 -15.89
CA LEU A 23 -24.53 -0.80 -15.08
C LEU A 23 -24.05 -1.04 -13.64
N LEU A 24 -24.36 -2.21 -13.05
CA LEU A 24 -23.92 -2.57 -11.70
C LEU A 24 -22.39 -2.79 -11.63
N ASP A 25 -21.80 -3.41 -12.64
CA ASP A 25 -20.34 -3.65 -12.68
C ASP A 25 -19.56 -2.33 -12.85
N VAL A 26 -20.02 -1.43 -13.72
CA VAL A 26 -19.41 -0.10 -13.89
C VAL A 26 -19.46 0.72 -12.59
N SER A 27 -20.60 0.74 -11.89
CA SER A 27 -20.73 1.49 -10.63
C SER A 27 -19.83 0.96 -9.52
N ARG A 28 -19.61 -0.35 -9.44
CA ARG A 28 -18.69 -0.96 -8.46
C ARG A 28 -17.24 -0.61 -8.74
N GLN A 29 -16.84 -0.61 -10.01
CA GLN A 29 -15.47 -0.30 -10.40
C GLN A 29 -15.12 1.17 -10.11
N VAL A 30 -16.03 2.10 -10.42
CA VAL A 30 -15.84 3.53 -10.08
C VAL A 30 -15.72 3.76 -8.57
N ALA A 31 -16.55 3.07 -7.77
CA ALA A 31 -16.48 3.21 -6.32
C ALA A 31 -15.19 2.62 -5.72
N ALA A 32 -14.65 1.54 -6.29
CA ALA A 32 -13.37 0.98 -5.86
C ALA A 32 -12.21 1.91 -6.20
N ASP A 33 -12.19 2.45 -7.43
CA ASP A 33 -11.17 3.40 -7.90
C ASP A 33 -11.15 4.67 -7.04
N GLU A 34 -12.33 5.19 -6.67
CA GLU A 34 -12.45 6.34 -5.76
C GLU A 34 -11.86 6.06 -4.37
N VAL A 35 -12.11 4.87 -3.82
CA VAL A 35 -11.56 4.48 -2.51
C VAL A 35 -10.04 4.35 -2.58
N ASP A 36 -9.50 3.76 -3.64
CA ASP A 36 -8.06 3.59 -3.85
C ASP A 36 -7.35 4.94 -3.98
N ASP A 37 -7.87 5.86 -4.79
CA ASP A 37 -7.34 7.22 -4.95
C ASP A 37 -7.41 8.03 -3.64
N THR A 38 -8.52 7.89 -2.92
CA THR A 38 -8.70 8.53 -1.61
C THR A 38 -7.71 7.97 -0.59
N ALA A 39 -7.47 6.66 -0.59
CA ALA A 39 -6.53 6.02 0.32
C ALA A 39 -5.08 6.44 0.02
N LEU A 40 -4.72 6.57 -1.26
CA LEU A 40 -3.41 7.08 -1.66
C LEU A 40 -3.20 8.52 -1.21
N THR A 41 -4.20 9.38 -1.45
CA THR A 41 -4.20 10.77 -0.97
C THR A 41 -4.03 10.82 0.55
N PHE A 42 -4.80 10.02 1.28
CA PHE A 42 -4.70 9.92 2.74
C PHE A 42 -3.30 9.51 3.20
N VAL A 43 -2.69 8.49 2.58
CA VAL A 43 -1.31 8.04 2.90
C VAL A 43 -0.30 9.16 2.69
N GLN A 44 -0.41 9.89 1.57
CA GLN A 44 0.52 10.96 1.20
C GLN A 44 0.36 12.21 2.09
N GLU A 45 -0.86 12.69 2.29
CA GLU A 45 -1.15 13.86 3.13
C GLU A 45 -0.74 13.64 4.59
N ARG A 46 -0.98 12.42 5.09
CA ARG A 46 -0.64 12.03 6.47
C ARG A 46 0.77 11.49 6.61
N LYS A 47 1.55 11.42 5.52
CA LYS A 47 2.94 10.96 5.50
C LYS A 47 3.13 9.58 6.14
N LEU A 48 2.17 8.68 5.94
CA LEU A 48 2.18 7.35 6.55
C LEU A 48 3.27 6.46 5.95
N GLY A 49 3.75 6.80 4.76
CA GLY A 49 4.84 6.12 4.06
C GLY A 49 6.25 6.52 4.48
N ASP A 50 6.43 7.63 5.21
CA ASP A 50 7.76 8.21 5.51
C ASP A 50 8.67 7.27 6.33
N GLY A 51 8.08 6.28 7.00
CA GLY A 51 8.79 5.28 7.80
C GLY A 51 9.57 4.22 7.00
N LEU A 52 9.54 4.23 5.67
CA LEU A 52 10.15 3.19 4.82
C LEU A 52 11.64 2.99 5.11
N ALA A 53 12.45 4.05 5.13
CA ALA A 53 13.89 3.93 5.38
C ALA A 53 14.20 3.40 6.79
N TRP A 54 13.45 3.85 7.80
CA TRP A 54 13.60 3.37 9.17
C TRP A 54 13.26 1.87 9.28
N LEU A 55 12.15 1.45 8.66
CA LEU A 55 11.76 0.04 8.63
C LEU A 55 12.79 -0.82 7.87
N GLY A 56 13.28 -0.31 6.74
CA GLY A 56 14.35 -0.93 5.97
C GLY A 56 15.60 -1.15 6.82
N TYR A 57 15.98 -0.17 7.64
CA TYR A 57 17.11 -0.30 8.57
C TYR A 57 16.84 -1.34 9.67
N GLN A 58 15.63 -1.38 10.24
CA GLN A 58 15.27 -2.42 11.22
C GLN A 58 15.43 -3.83 10.65
N VAL A 59 15.02 -4.04 9.40
CA VAL A 59 15.20 -5.32 8.71
C VAL A 59 16.68 -5.57 8.40
N ALA A 60 17.37 -4.60 7.81
CA ALA A 60 18.79 -4.70 7.44
C ALA A 60 19.66 -5.08 8.64
N SER A 61 19.45 -4.44 9.80
CA SER A 61 20.25 -4.64 11.01
C SER A 61 20.20 -6.05 11.60
N ARG A 62 19.23 -6.87 11.17
CA ARG A 62 19.05 -8.26 11.60
C ARG A 62 19.65 -9.29 10.64
N THR A 63 20.30 -8.82 9.56
CA THR A 63 20.89 -9.69 8.54
C THR A 63 22.35 -10.01 8.84
N THR A 64 22.82 -11.16 8.36
CA THR A 64 24.25 -11.53 8.38
C THR A 64 25.10 -10.59 7.52
N THR A 65 24.54 -10.09 6.42
CA THR A 65 25.18 -9.08 5.56
C THR A 65 25.52 -7.81 6.33
N PHE A 66 24.60 -7.31 7.16
CA PHE A 66 24.88 -6.17 8.04
C PHE A 66 25.95 -6.49 9.09
N ALA A 67 25.89 -7.68 9.71
CA ALA A 67 26.92 -8.11 10.66
C ALA A 67 28.33 -8.11 10.03
N SER A 68 28.46 -8.57 8.79
CA SER A 68 29.74 -8.53 8.07
C SER A 68 30.24 -7.11 7.77
N ILE A 69 29.34 -6.16 7.47
CA ILE A 69 29.70 -4.74 7.33
C ILE A 69 30.21 -4.21 8.69
N VAL A 70 29.53 -4.53 9.79
CA VAL A 70 29.94 -4.15 11.15
C VAL A 70 31.32 -4.70 11.51
N GLU A 71 31.63 -5.94 11.15
CA GLU A 71 32.96 -6.52 11.37
C GLU A 71 34.06 -5.77 10.61
N THR A 72 33.72 -5.16 9.46
CA THR A 72 34.69 -4.47 8.61
C THR A 72 34.98 -3.04 9.07
N VAL A 73 33.95 -2.27 9.43
CA VAL A 73 34.07 -0.83 9.74
C VAL A 73 33.62 -0.43 11.15
N GLY A 74 33.20 -1.39 11.95
CA GLY A 74 32.59 -1.13 13.25
C GLY A 74 31.12 -0.72 13.14
N LYS A 75 30.44 -0.72 14.30
CA LYS A 75 28.98 -0.59 14.37
C LYS A 75 28.49 0.78 13.90
N THR A 76 29.06 1.87 14.40
CA THR A 76 28.59 3.22 14.09
C THR A 76 28.68 3.51 12.59
N GLU A 77 29.83 3.22 11.98
CA GLU A 77 30.05 3.48 10.57
C GLU A 77 29.18 2.57 9.68
N ALA A 78 28.98 1.31 10.05
CA ALA A 78 28.06 0.41 9.36
C ALA A 78 26.61 0.92 9.40
N GLN A 79 26.17 1.45 10.54
CA GLN A 79 24.84 2.03 10.68
C GLN A 79 24.65 3.22 9.77
N GLU A 80 25.57 4.18 9.81
CA GLU A 80 25.51 5.37 8.97
C GLU A 80 25.56 5.01 7.48
N LEU A 81 26.45 4.09 7.09
CA LEU A 81 26.59 3.65 5.70
C LEU A 81 25.29 3.06 5.16
N VAL A 82 24.69 2.13 5.90
CA VAL A 82 23.45 1.46 5.47
C VAL A 82 22.26 2.42 5.50
N GLN A 83 22.17 3.30 6.51
CA GLN A 83 21.12 4.32 6.57
C GLN A 83 21.22 5.31 5.40
N ARG A 84 22.42 5.75 5.04
CA ARG A 84 22.63 6.61 3.86
C ARG A 84 22.17 5.92 2.58
N GLU A 85 22.51 4.65 2.38
CA GLU A 85 22.06 3.91 1.20
C GLU A 85 20.54 3.72 1.16
N LEU A 86 19.91 3.42 2.30
CA LEU A 86 18.46 3.33 2.41
C LEU A 86 17.80 4.67 2.05
N GLN A 87 18.26 5.78 2.64
CA GLN A 87 17.74 7.11 2.32
C GLN A 87 17.94 7.48 0.85
N ARG A 88 19.11 7.16 0.29
CA ARG A 88 19.42 7.43 -1.12
C ARG A 88 18.51 6.66 -2.07
N LEU A 89 18.17 5.41 -1.73
CA LEU A 89 17.29 4.56 -2.54
C LEU A 89 15.81 4.82 -2.29
N GLN A 90 15.43 5.41 -1.15
CA GLN A 90 14.02 5.59 -0.76
C GLN A 90 13.13 6.18 -1.88
N PRO A 91 13.54 7.22 -2.62
CA PRO A 91 12.71 7.80 -3.69
C PRO A 91 12.31 6.78 -4.78
N ASP A 92 13.17 5.80 -5.08
CA ASP A 92 12.92 4.78 -6.11
C ASP A 92 11.84 3.77 -5.70
N TYR A 93 11.59 3.63 -4.39
CA TYR A 93 10.68 2.63 -3.83
C TYR A 93 9.43 3.25 -3.17
N GLN A 94 9.45 4.54 -2.86
CA GLN A 94 8.40 5.24 -2.10
C GLN A 94 7.03 5.12 -2.77
N ALA A 95 6.96 5.30 -4.09
CA ALA A 95 5.67 5.29 -4.79
C ALA A 95 5.00 3.90 -4.81
N GLU A 96 5.76 2.80 -4.85
CA GLU A 96 5.21 1.43 -4.75
C GLU A 96 4.81 1.13 -3.29
N TRP A 97 5.63 1.58 -2.34
CA TRP A 97 5.35 1.45 -0.91
C TRP A 97 4.07 2.17 -0.49
N ASP A 98 3.89 3.42 -0.91
CA ASP A 98 2.71 4.23 -0.60
C ASP A 98 1.44 3.61 -1.21
N ARG A 99 1.54 3.05 -2.42
CA ARG A 99 0.42 2.32 -3.04
C ARG A 99 0.06 1.05 -2.26
N HIS A 100 1.02 0.29 -1.78
CA HIS A 100 0.72 -0.87 -0.94
C HIS A 100 0.07 -0.48 0.40
N LEU A 101 0.51 0.64 1.00
CA LEU A 101 -0.15 1.21 2.18
C LEU A 101 -1.58 1.63 1.86
N ALA A 102 -1.78 2.34 0.74
CA ALA A 102 -3.08 2.81 0.29
C ALA A 102 -4.05 1.63 0.14
N ASN A 103 -3.64 0.57 -0.56
CA ASN A 103 -4.46 -0.63 -0.74
C ASN A 103 -4.86 -1.29 0.59
N ALA A 104 -3.93 -1.36 1.56
CA ALA A 104 -4.23 -1.90 2.89
C ALA A 104 -5.26 -1.03 3.65
N TYR A 105 -5.22 0.30 3.46
CA TYR A 105 -6.23 1.21 3.99
C TYR A 105 -7.57 1.08 3.24
N ALA A 106 -7.57 0.99 1.91
CA ALA A 106 -8.77 0.83 1.09
C ALA A 106 -9.58 -0.42 1.45
N HIS A 107 -8.92 -1.52 1.85
CA HIS A 107 -9.62 -2.72 2.32
C HIS A 107 -10.26 -2.59 3.71
N SER A 108 -9.82 -1.62 4.52
CA SER A 108 -10.25 -1.46 5.91
C SER A 108 -11.20 -0.27 6.12
N PHE A 109 -11.25 0.67 5.18
CA PHE A 109 -11.97 1.93 5.28
C PHE A 109 -12.66 2.31 3.97
N SER A 110 -13.79 2.99 4.09
CA SER A 110 -14.45 3.65 2.95
C SER A 110 -13.76 4.98 2.61
N ALA A 111 -14.03 5.52 1.42
CA ALA A 111 -13.54 6.82 0.99
C ALA A 111 -13.98 7.95 1.95
N ASP A 112 -15.24 7.94 2.41
CA ASP A 112 -15.75 8.92 3.37
C ASP A 112 -14.98 8.89 4.71
N GLU A 113 -14.71 7.70 5.22
CA GLU A 113 -13.94 7.52 6.45
C GLU A 113 -12.49 8.01 6.29
N LEU A 114 -11.86 7.72 5.16
CA LEU A 114 -10.49 8.17 4.86
C LEU A 114 -10.42 9.70 4.70
N ARG A 115 -11.40 10.32 4.01
CA ARG A 115 -11.50 11.77 3.89
C ARG A 115 -11.66 12.44 5.25
N SER A 116 -12.52 11.90 6.11
CA SER A 116 -12.73 12.43 7.46
C SER A 116 -11.49 12.24 8.36
N LEU A 117 -10.79 11.12 8.23
CA LEU A 117 -9.51 10.93 8.93
C LEU A 117 -8.43 11.91 8.45
N SER A 118 -8.39 12.25 7.16
CA SER A 118 -7.40 13.19 6.62
C SER A 118 -7.61 14.60 7.18
N GLN A 119 -8.87 15.06 7.17
CA GLN A 119 -9.26 16.40 7.63
C GLN A 119 -9.16 16.59 9.15
N GLY A 120 -8.96 15.52 9.91
CA GLY A 120 -8.89 15.56 11.37
C GLY A 120 -10.24 15.88 12.04
N ASP A 121 -11.32 15.87 11.27
CA ASP A 121 -12.71 16.07 11.71
C ASP A 121 -13.41 14.74 12.06
N GLY A 122 -12.66 13.63 12.00
CA GLY A 122 -13.09 12.28 12.34
C GLY A 122 -13.94 12.24 13.61
N SER A 123 -15.20 11.82 13.47
CA SER A 123 -16.02 11.49 14.63
C SER A 123 -15.27 10.51 15.55
N SER A 124 -15.55 10.55 16.85
CA SER A 124 -14.92 9.64 17.82
C SER A 124 -15.07 8.17 17.41
N SER A 125 -16.16 7.82 16.72
CA SER A 125 -16.38 6.50 16.12
C SER A 125 -15.35 6.14 15.05
N VAL A 126 -15.10 7.03 14.09
CA VAL A 126 -14.15 6.82 12.98
C VAL A 126 -12.71 6.75 13.51
N VAL A 127 -12.35 7.59 14.47
CA VAL A 127 -11.02 7.54 15.13
C VAL A 127 -10.83 6.24 15.92
N ASN A 128 -11.87 5.77 16.62
CA ASN A 128 -11.81 4.48 17.33
C ASN A 128 -11.72 3.31 16.35
N LYS A 129 -12.44 3.35 15.23
CA LYS A 129 -12.31 2.36 14.13
C LYS A 129 -10.88 2.36 13.59
N PHE A 130 -10.30 3.54 13.35
CA PHE A 130 -8.92 3.66 12.88
C PHE A 130 -7.94 2.94 13.80
N ARG A 131 -8.00 3.21 15.11
CA ARG A 131 -7.16 2.52 16.11
C ARG A 131 -7.40 1.01 16.13
N ALA A 132 -8.66 0.57 16.08
CA ALA A 132 -9.01 -0.84 16.11
C ALA A 132 -8.54 -1.61 14.86
N ARG A 133 -8.56 -0.97 13.69
CA ARG A 133 -8.18 -1.58 12.40
C ARG A 133 -6.70 -1.43 12.05
N ASN A 134 -5.94 -0.61 12.78
CA ASN A 134 -4.52 -0.39 12.49
C ASN A 134 -3.69 -1.70 12.49
N THR A 135 -4.01 -2.66 13.36
CA THR A 135 -3.38 -3.98 13.39
C THR A 135 -3.65 -4.78 12.11
N GLN A 136 -4.87 -4.70 11.57
CA GLN A 136 -5.25 -5.36 10.33
C GLN A 136 -4.51 -4.75 9.13
N VAL A 137 -4.51 -3.41 9.02
CA VAL A 137 -3.74 -2.67 8.01
C VAL A 137 -2.26 -3.06 8.07
N SER A 138 -1.68 -3.13 9.27
CA SER A 138 -0.26 -3.50 9.44
C SER A 138 0.03 -4.94 9.00
N ALA A 139 -0.88 -5.88 9.30
CA ALA A 139 -0.73 -7.27 8.88
C ALA A 139 -0.82 -7.42 7.36
N GLU A 140 -1.74 -6.70 6.74
CA GLU A 140 -1.91 -6.67 5.29
C GLU A 140 -0.72 -6.00 4.60
N MET A 141 -0.27 -4.86 5.10
CA MET A 141 0.92 -4.17 4.59
C MET A 141 2.15 -5.08 4.63
N LYS A 142 2.31 -5.85 5.72
CA LYS A 142 3.37 -6.85 5.81
C LYS A 142 3.24 -7.90 4.71
N ALA A 143 2.04 -8.40 4.46
CA ALA A 143 1.80 -9.42 3.42
C ALA A 143 2.06 -8.88 2.00
N SER A 144 1.56 -7.69 1.68
CA SER A 144 1.67 -7.10 0.34
C SER A 144 3.06 -6.54 0.03
N SER A 145 3.80 -6.07 1.04
CA SER A 145 5.04 -5.32 0.84
C SER A 145 6.32 -6.06 1.21
N SER A 146 6.25 -7.30 1.70
CA SER A 146 7.45 -8.05 2.10
C SER A 146 8.48 -8.15 0.96
N ALA A 147 8.05 -8.47 -0.26
CA ALA A 147 8.94 -8.57 -1.41
C ALA A 147 9.55 -7.22 -1.81
N LEU A 148 8.78 -6.13 -1.74
CA LEU A 148 9.27 -4.79 -2.01
C LEU A 148 10.36 -4.39 -0.99
N LEU A 149 10.07 -4.62 0.30
CA LEU A 149 10.97 -4.32 1.40
C LEU A 149 12.26 -5.14 1.32
N GLU A 150 12.17 -6.42 0.93
CA GLU A 150 13.32 -7.28 0.71
C GLU A 150 14.21 -6.76 -0.43
N ARG A 151 13.63 -6.38 -1.59
CA ARG A 151 14.41 -5.81 -2.71
C ARG A 151 15.10 -4.51 -2.29
N TYR A 152 14.39 -3.64 -1.59
CA TYR A 152 14.90 -2.36 -1.10
C TYR A 152 16.10 -2.56 -0.15
N VAL A 153 15.94 -3.42 0.86
CA VAL A 153 16.97 -3.70 1.86
C VAL A 153 18.18 -4.42 1.26
N SER A 154 17.93 -5.42 0.41
CA SER A 154 18.99 -6.17 -0.28
C SER A 154 19.86 -5.25 -1.13
N ARG A 155 19.24 -4.30 -1.84
CA ARG A 155 19.96 -3.33 -2.66
C ARG A 155 20.80 -2.37 -1.80
N ALA A 156 20.24 -1.86 -0.71
CA ALA A 156 20.99 -0.97 0.19
C ALA A 156 22.21 -1.66 0.81
N LEU A 157 22.04 -2.88 1.31
CA LEU A 157 23.13 -3.69 1.87
C LEU A 157 24.19 -4.03 0.81
N GLY A 158 23.77 -4.40 -0.41
CA GLY A 158 24.68 -4.69 -1.51
C GLY A 158 25.52 -3.47 -1.91
N ASN A 159 24.91 -2.28 -1.99
CA ASN A 159 25.66 -1.05 -2.27
C ASN A 159 26.66 -0.73 -1.16
N ALA A 160 26.25 -0.85 0.11
CA ALA A 160 27.13 -0.63 1.25
C ALA A 160 28.34 -1.57 1.21
N GLN A 161 28.15 -2.86 0.93
CA GLN A 161 29.26 -3.80 0.77
C GLN A 161 30.19 -3.47 -0.39
N ASN A 162 29.65 -2.95 -1.50
CA ASN A 162 30.46 -2.57 -2.66
C ASN A 162 31.33 -1.33 -2.38
N ILE A 163 30.85 -0.39 -1.56
CA ILE A 163 31.63 0.77 -1.11
C ILE A 163 32.85 0.32 -0.32
N LEU A 164 32.73 -0.71 0.52
CA LEU A 164 33.85 -1.23 1.32
C LEU A 164 34.92 -1.97 0.51
N LYS A 165 34.66 -2.30 -0.76
CA LYS A 165 35.59 -3.02 -1.64
C LYS A 165 36.38 -2.09 -2.55
N GLN A 166 36.04 -0.81 -2.59
CA GLN A 166 36.70 0.23 -3.38
C GLN A 166 37.81 0.89 -2.58
#